data_AF-A0A517SSI1-F1
#
_entry.id   AF-A0A517SSI1-F1
#
_cell.length_a   1.000
_cell.length_b   1.000
_cell.length_c   1.000
_cell.angle_alpha   90.00
_cell.angle_beta   90.00
_cell.angle_gamma   90.00
#
_symmetry.space_group_name_H-M   'P 1'
#
loop_
_entity.id
_entity.type
_entity.pdbx_description
1 polymer ?
#
loop_
_entity_poly.entity_id
_entity_poly.type
_entity_poly.pdbx_seq_one_letter_code
_entity_poly.pdbx_strand_id
1 'polypeptide(L)'
;MILESIVTTVSPSGDVNIAPMGPWVNQPEVLSTGSGEGALTEGLPRDPGFVLRPFAGSRTCDNLLQSRRATIHVTDDVQLFADAVLDQIEHPEHMVRQIQHDGFRPLKHCHQWFAVEIQSITPEGPKYQMPCQVLASGIELPMFGLNRAKHAVIEAAILATRTHLIAPAHLRAQVAALMPLIEKTAGESERAAFDQIRLEIERRLEQQPELPNS
;
A
#
# COMPACT_ATOMS: atom_id res chain seq x y z
N MET A 1 15.14 -0.51 2.57
CA MET A 1 14.04 -1.20 3.31
C MET A 1 12.75 -1.12 2.48
N ILE A 2 11.74 -1.95 2.70
CA ILE A 2 10.42 -1.81 2.06
C ILE A 2 9.41 -1.40 3.15
N LEU A 3 8.57 -0.41 2.85
CA LEU A 3 7.42 -0.04 3.67
C LEU A 3 6.17 -0.63 3.02
N GLU A 4 5.34 -1.37 3.77
CA GLU A 4 3.99 -1.70 3.29
C GLU A 4 3.10 -0.46 3.44
N SER A 5 2.76 0.17 2.32
CA SER A 5 2.06 1.46 2.29
C SER A 5 0.79 1.41 1.47
N ILE A 6 -0.07 2.40 1.69
CA ILE A 6 -1.09 2.78 0.72
C ILE A 6 -0.58 3.99 -0.06
N VAL A 7 -0.73 3.96 -1.38
CA VAL A 7 -0.38 5.07 -2.26
C VAL A 7 -1.64 5.60 -2.91
N THR A 8 -1.83 6.92 -2.83
CA THR A 8 -2.82 7.62 -3.64
C THR A 8 -2.17 8.29 -4.84
N THR A 9 -2.85 8.21 -5.98
CA THR A 9 -2.47 8.87 -7.23
C THR A 9 -3.70 9.50 -7.85
N VAL A 10 -3.51 10.51 -8.68
CA VAL A 10 -4.60 11.23 -9.34
C VAL A 10 -4.40 11.14 -10.85
N SER A 11 -5.45 10.78 -11.58
CA SER A 11 -5.45 10.79 -13.04
C SER A 11 -5.47 12.24 -13.56
N PRO A 12 -5.18 12.50 -14.85
CA PRO A 12 -5.35 13.83 -15.44
C PRO A 12 -6.78 14.39 -15.35
N SER A 13 -7.79 13.52 -15.28
CA SER A 13 -9.20 13.90 -15.09
C SER A 13 -9.55 14.25 -13.63
N GLY A 14 -8.63 14.04 -12.69
CA GLY A 14 -8.83 14.32 -11.27
C GLY A 14 -9.33 13.11 -10.45
N ASP A 15 -9.45 11.93 -11.07
CA ASP A 15 -9.94 10.73 -10.41
C ASP A 15 -8.88 10.17 -9.46
N VAL A 16 -9.31 9.85 -8.24
CA VAL A 16 -8.43 9.32 -7.18
C VAL A 16 -8.32 7.81 -7.31
N ASN A 17 -7.08 7.32 -7.31
CA ASN A 17 -6.77 5.90 -7.20
C ASN A 17 -6.06 5.66 -5.87
N ILE A 18 -6.51 4.65 -5.12
CA ILE A 18 -5.92 4.20 -3.86
C ILE A 18 -5.47 2.75 -4.05
N ALA A 19 -4.20 2.44 -3.78
CA ALA A 19 -3.68 1.10 -3.98
C ALA A 19 -2.55 0.76 -2.99
N PRO A 20 -2.37 -0.52 -2.61
CA PRO A 20 -1.20 -0.94 -1.86
C PRO A 20 0.06 -0.81 -2.72
N MET A 21 1.16 -0.39 -2.11
CA MET A 21 2.47 -0.41 -2.74
C MET A 21 3.54 -0.56 -1.69
N GLY A 22 4.60 -1.31 -2.03
CA GLY A 22 5.81 -1.43 -1.23
C GLY A 22 6.94 -0.51 -1.72
N PRO A 23 6.92 0.81 -1.47
CA PRO A 23 8.04 1.66 -1.83
C PRO A 23 9.31 1.23 -1.10
N TRP A 24 10.43 1.34 -1.80
CA TRP A 24 11.72 1.24 -1.15
C TRP A 24 11.99 2.53 -0.38
N VAL A 25 12.61 2.38 0.78
CA VAL A 25 13.03 3.45 1.66
C VAL A 25 14.53 3.34 1.86
N ASN A 26 15.27 4.33 1.36
CA ASN A 26 16.74 4.33 1.40
C ASN A 26 17.27 4.75 2.78
N GLN A 27 16.55 5.61 3.49
CA GLN A 27 16.89 6.14 4.82
C GLN A 27 15.72 5.91 5.80
N PRO A 28 15.42 4.65 6.18
CA PRO A 28 14.25 4.31 7.00
C PRO A 28 14.27 4.96 8.39
N GLU A 29 15.44 5.25 8.94
CA GLU A 29 15.62 5.95 10.21
C GLU A 29 14.93 7.32 10.22
N VAL A 30 14.83 8.00 9.06
CA VAL A 30 14.15 9.28 8.90
C VAL A 30 12.65 9.17 9.24
N LEU A 31 12.03 8.02 9.01
CA LEU A 31 10.62 7.77 9.38
C LEU A 31 10.44 7.58 10.89
N SER A 32 11.48 7.14 11.60
CA SER A 32 11.42 6.81 13.03
C SER A 32 11.88 7.93 13.95
N THR A 33 12.70 8.86 13.43
CA THR A 33 13.10 10.04 14.17
C THR A 33 12.05 11.13 13.98
N GLY A 34 11.31 11.46 15.03
CA GLY A 34 10.37 12.57 15.00
C GLY A 34 11.03 13.87 14.51
N SER A 35 10.20 14.84 14.13
CA SER A 35 10.58 16.20 13.74
C SER A 35 11.16 17.01 14.92
N GLY A 36 12.08 16.45 15.69
CA GLY A 36 12.83 17.17 16.71
C GLY A 36 13.63 18.34 16.11
N GLU A 37 13.79 19.39 16.91
CA GLU A 37 14.54 20.61 16.61
C GLU A 37 15.86 20.27 15.91
N GLY A 38 16.02 20.75 14.68
CA GLY A 38 17.14 20.42 13.79
C GLY A 38 16.75 19.80 12.44
N ALA A 39 15.45 19.59 12.18
CA ALA A 39 14.95 18.88 11.00
C ALA A 39 14.85 19.70 9.69
N LEU A 40 14.99 21.02 9.75
CA LEU A 40 14.81 21.89 8.60
C LEU A 40 16.17 22.25 8.00
N THR A 41 16.63 21.49 7.02
CA THR A 41 17.47 22.08 5.97
C THR A 41 16.52 22.79 5.02
N GLU A 42 16.46 24.12 5.11
CA GLU A 42 15.85 24.99 4.10
C GLU A 42 14.36 24.75 3.78
N GLY A 43 13.52 24.51 4.79
CA GLY A 43 12.06 24.55 4.62
C GLY A 43 11.42 23.35 3.88
N LEU A 44 12.20 22.33 3.49
CA LEU A 44 11.70 21.06 2.98
C LEU A 44 11.66 19.98 4.09
N PRO A 45 10.72 19.02 4.04
CA PRO A 45 10.71 17.87 4.95
C PRO A 45 11.99 17.03 4.79
N ARG A 46 12.37 16.29 5.85
CA ARG A 46 13.44 15.29 5.73
C ARG A 46 13.02 14.22 4.71
N ASP A 47 13.93 13.86 3.81
CA ASP A 47 13.65 12.90 2.74
C ASP A 47 14.15 11.50 3.10
N PRO A 48 13.25 10.51 3.29
CA PRO A 48 13.62 9.12 3.56
C PRO A 48 14.11 8.39 2.29
N GLY A 49 14.13 9.05 1.13
CA GLY A 49 14.62 8.53 -0.14
C GLY A 49 13.71 7.43 -0.69
N PHE A 50 12.43 7.76 -0.91
CA PHE A 50 11.47 6.80 -1.46
C PHE A 50 11.81 6.44 -2.92
N VAL A 51 11.62 5.17 -3.27
CA VAL A 51 11.60 4.70 -4.67
C VAL A 51 10.33 3.88 -4.91
N LEU A 52 9.42 4.40 -5.73
CA LEU A 52 8.22 3.68 -6.15
C LEU A 52 8.60 2.66 -7.23
N ARG A 53 7.99 1.47 -7.15
CA ARG A 53 8.21 0.37 -8.11
C ARG A 53 6.90 -0.23 -8.62
N PRO A 54 6.04 0.55 -9.29
CA PRO A 54 4.75 0.07 -9.79
C PRO A 54 4.95 -0.99 -10.88
N PHE A 55 4.00 -1.91 -10.98
CA PHE A 55 3.88 -2.83 -12.12
C PHE A 55 3.29 -2.11 -13.33
N ALA A 56 3.87 -2.33 -14.51
CA ALA A 56 3.34 -1.81 -15.76
C ALA A 56 1.89 -2.30 -15.99
N GLY A 57 1.02 -1.41 -16.46
CA GLY A 57 -0.40 -1.70 -16.70
C GLY A 57 -1.32 -1.57 -15.48
N SER A 58 -0.79 -1.20 -14.30
CA SER A 58 -1.63 -0.82 -13.16
C SER A 58 -2.08 0.64 -13.25
N ARG A 59 -3.29 0.94 -12.77
CA ARG A 59 -3.81 2.32 -12.68
C ARG A 59 -2.85 3.26 -11.94
N THR A 60 -2.19 2.77 -10.89
CA THR A 60 -1.15 3.51 -10.18
C THR A 60 0.02 3.85 -11.11
N CYS A 61 0.53 2.88 -11.88
CA CYS A 61 1.61 3.13 -12.84
C CYS A 61 1.21 4.16 -13.89
N ASP A 62 0.03 4.03 -14.47
CA ASP A 62 -0.45 4.92 -15.53
C ASP A 62 -0.59 6.36 -15.02
N ASN A 63 -1.11 6.54 -13.80
CA ASN A 63 -1.19 7.85 -13.16
C ASN A 63 0.19 8.44 -12.87
N LEU A 64 1.15 7.63 -12.42
CA LEU A 64 2.52 8.07 -12.12
C LEU A 64 3.30 8.48 -13.38
N LEU A 65 3.13 7.76 -14.48
CA LEU A 65 3.75 8.09 -15.76
C LEU A 65 3.26 9.44 -16.31
N GLN A 66 2.02 9.82 -16.01
CA GLN A 66 1.40 11.05 -16.50
C GLN A 66 1.63 12.24 -15.56
N SER A 67 1.42 12.06 -14.26
CA SER A 67 1.44 13.16 -13.28
C SER A 67 2.77 13.32 -12.54
N ARG A 68 3.58 12.26 -12.47
CA ARG A 68 4.79 12.16 -11.62
C ARG A 68 4.53 12.39 -10.13
N ARG A 69 3.27 12.36 -9.68
CA ARG A 69 2.87 12.71 -8.30
C ARG A 69 2.17 11.55 -7.62
N ALA A 70 2.50 11.37 -6.35
CA ALA A 70 1.82 10.44 -5.46
C ALA A 70 1.78 10.96 -4.03
N THR A 71 0.89 10.39 -3.23
CA THR A 71 0.99 10.48 -1.77
C THR A 71 1.18 9.09 -1.20
N ILE A 72 2.26 8.90 -0.44
CA ILE A 72 2.59 7.64 0.25
C ILE A 72 2.08 7.74 1.68
N HIS A 73 1.43 6.70 2.19
CA HIS A 73 0.83 6.69 3.53
C HIS A 73 1.39 5.56 4.38
N VAL A 74 1.78 5.91 5.60
CA VAL A 74 1.94 4.97 6.71
C VAL A 74 0.57 4.85 7.38
N THR A 75 0.03 3.64 7.40
CA THR A 75 -1.27 3.35 8.02
C THR A 75 -1.27 1.95 8.60
N ASP A 76 -2.08 1.74 9.64
CA ASP A 76 -2.35 0.45 10.25
C ASP A 76 -3.79 -0.04 9.97
N ASP A 77 -4.49 0.65 9.06
CA ASP A 77 -5.80 0.25 8.56
C ASP A 77 -5.66 -0.90 7.55
N VAL A 78 -5.71 -2.12 8.07
CA VAL A 78 -5.59 -3.33 7.25
C VAL A 78 -6.87 -3.68 6.49
N GLN A 79 -8.01 -3.11 6.87
CA GLN A 79 -9.25 -3.24 6.08
C GLN A 79 -9.08 -2.49 4.76
N LEU A 80 -8.50 -1.29 4.79
CA LEU A 80 -8.17 -0.56 3.57
C LEU A 80 -7.23 -1.34 2.64
N PHE A 81 -6.25 -2.07 3.19
CA PHE A 81 -5.40 -2.95 2.37
C PHE A 81 -6.20 -4.09 1.73
N ALA A 82 -7.12 -4.72 2.46
CA ALA A 82 -8.00 -5.76 1.94
C ALA A 82 -8.86 -5.20 0.80
N ASP A 83 -9.56 -4.10 1.03
CA ASP A 83 -10.45 -3.50 0.03
C ASP A 83 -9.68 -3.08 -1.22
N ALA A 84 -8.49 -2.51 -1.05
CA ALA A 84 -7.66 -2.08 -2.18
C ALA A 84 -7.13 -3.25 -3.02
N VAL A 85 -6.70 -4.36 -2.40
CA VAL A 85 -6.18 -5.52 -3.13
C VAL A 85 -7.29 -6.31 -3.85
N LEU A 86 -8.52 -6.15 -3.36
CA LEU A 86 -9.72 -6.78 -3.90
C LEU A 86 -10.47 -5.90 -4.90
N ASP A 87 -9.99 -4.67 -5.15
CA ASP A 87 -10.64 -3.66 -5.99
C ASP A 87 -12.07 -3.30 -5.51
N GLN A 88 -12.24 -3.18 -4.19
CA GLN A 88 -13.52 -2.93 -3.51
C GLN A 88 -13.59 -1.54 -2.85
N ILE A 89 -12.66 -0.63 -3.20
CA ILE A 89 -12.75 0.76 -2.73
C ILE A 89 -13.79 1.50 -3.57
N GLU A 90 -14.95 1.73 -2.96
CA GLU A 90 -15.98 2.61 -3.48
C GLU A 90 -15.71 4.06 -3.05
N HIS A 91 -15.94 5.02 -3.96
CA HIS A 91 -15.83 6.45 -3.67
C HIS A 91 -14.50 6.91 -3.03
N PRO A 92 -13.34 6.64 -3.65
CA PRO A 92 -12.02 6.99 -3.12
C PRO A 92 -11.87 8.49 -2.81
N GLU A 93 -12.60 9.35 -3.52
CA GLU A 93 -12.66 10.80 -3.29
C GLU A 93 -13.12 11.18 -1.87
N HIS A 94 -13.95 10.35 -1.24
CA HIS A 94 -14.43 10.59 0.12
C HIS A 94 -13.40 10.23 1.19
N MET A 95 -12.39 9.42 0.85
CA MET A 95 -11.36 8.95 1.78
C MET A 95 -10.17 9.90 1.87
N VAL A 96 -10.06 10.86 0.95
CA VAL A 96 -8.91 11.76 0.82
C VAL A 96 -9.29 13.22 1.05
N ARG A 97 -8.29 14.04 1.36
CA ARG A 97 -8.41 15.51 1.42
C ARG A 97 -7.46 16.17 0.41
N GLN A 98 -7.73 17.41 0.04
CA GLN A 98 -6.78 18.23 -0.73
C GLN A 98 -5.88 19.00 0.23
N ILE A 99 -4.62 19.18 -0.16
CA ILE A 99 -3.65 20.06 0.52
C ILE A 99 -3.30 21.23 -0.41
N GLN A 100 -2.64 22.26 0.14
CA GLN A 100 -2.23 23.45 -0.63
C GLN A 100 -1.38 23.11 -1.87
N HIS A 101 -0.70 21.97 -1.85
CA HIS A 101 -0.02 21.43 -3.02
C HIS A 101 -1.04 20.75 -3.94
N ASP A 102 -1.34 21.41 -5.06
CA ASP A 102 -2.27 20.89 -6.07
C ASP A 102 -1.83 19.51 -6.59
N GLY A 103 -2.81 18.63 -6.80
CA GLY A 103 -2.60 17.28 -7.34
C GLY A 103 -2.26 16.19 -6.31
N PHE A 104 -2.12 16.53 -5.02
CA PHE A 104 -1.97 15.53 -3.95
C PHE A 104 -3.29 15.26 -3.24
N ARG A 105 -3.46 14.02 -2.78
CA ARG A 105 -4.67 13.53 -2.13
C ARG A 105 -4.34 12.65 -0.92
N PRO A 106 -3.86 13.22 0.21
CA PRO A 106 -3.63 12.45 1.41
C PRO A 106 -4.90 11.80 1.95
N LEU A 107 -4.79 10.57 2.46
CA LEU A 107 -5.87 9.90 3.20
C LEU A 107 -6.25 10.73 4.44
N LYS A 108 -7.55 10.84 4.70
CA LYS A 108 -8.09 11.45 5.93
C LYS A 108 -7.73 10.63 7.17
N HIS A 109 -7.59 9.32 7.03
CA HIS A 109 -7.26 8.38 8.10
C HIS A 109 -5.99 7.62 7.75
N CYS A 110 -4.86 8.10 8.27
CA CYS A 110 -3.58 7.42 8.24
C CYS A 110 -2.74 7.88 9.44
N HIS A 111 -1.60 7.24 9.70
CA HIS A 111 -0.67 7.73 10.71
C HIS A 111 0.09 8.94 10.16
N GLN A 112 0.72 8.76 9.00
CA GLN A 112 1.59 9.75 8.38
C GLN A 112 1.49 9.67 6.87
N TRP A 113 1.64 10.80 6.19
CA TRP A 113 1.66 10.87 4.72
C TRP A 113 2.84 11.68 4.20
N PHE A 114 3.24 11.37 2.97
CA PHE A 114 4.31 12.03 2.22
C PHE A 114 3.82 12.32 0.80
N ALA A 115 3.68 13.60 0.46
CA ALA A 115 3.46 14.04 -0.91
C ALA A 115 4.80 14.05 -1.65
N VAL A 116 4.90 13.26 -2.73
CA VAL A 116 6.15 13.00 -3.42
C VAL A 116 6.08 13.30 -4.91
N GLU A 117 7.19 13.78 -5.48
CA GLU A 117 7.37 13.97 -6.91
C GLU A 117 8.48 13.07 -7.46
N ILE A 118 8.19 12.39 -8.56
CA ILE A 118 9.12 11.47 -9.23
C ILE A 118 10.19 12.24 -10.01
N GLN A 119 11.44 12.01 -9.62
CA GLN A 119 12.61 12.66 -10.21
C GLN A 119 13.01 12.01 -11.54
N SER A 120 12.97 10.68 -11.63
CA SER A 120 13.30 9.93 -12.84
C SER A 120 12.42 8.69 -12.98
N ILE A 121 12.28 8.18 -14.20
CA ILE A 121 11.50 6.97 -14.50
C ILE A 121 12.38 6.05 -15.33
N THR A 122 12.71 4.89 -14.79
CA THR A 122 13.55 3.89 -15.47
C THR A 122 12.80 2.57 -15.57
N PRO A 123 12.56 2.02 -16.77
CA PRO A 123 11.98 0.68 -16.91
C PRO A 123 12.90 -0.39 -16.30
N GLU A 124 12.32 -1.37 -15.61
CA GLU A 124 13.03 -2.49 -14.98
C GLU A 124 12.18 -3.76 -15.06
N GLY A 125 12.31 -4.49 -16.16
CA GLY A 125 11.52 -5.69 -16.42
C GLY A 125 10.02 -5.38 -16.46
N PRO A 126 9.16 -6.07 -15.67
CA PRO A 126 7.72 -5.80 -15.63
C PRO A 126 7.34 -4.57 -14.77
N LYS A 127 8.33 -3.88 -14.20
CA LYS A 127 8.15 -2.74 -13.30
C LYS A 127 8.90 -1.51 -13.80
N TYR A 128 8.72 -0.41 -13.10
CA TYR A 128 9.57 0.78 -13.19
C TYR A 128 10.34 0.99 -11.88
N GLN A 129 11.43 1.76 -11.93
CA GLN A 129 12.01 2.42 -10.78
C GLN A 129 11.77 3.92 -10.89
N MET A 130 11.20 4.48 -9.83
CA MET A 130 10.80 5.89 -9.77
C MET A 130 11.29 6.50 -8.45
N PRO A 131 12.55 6.98 -8.39
CA PRO A 131 13.04 7.73 -7.23
C PRO A 131 12.24 9.00 -7.02
N CYS A 132 11.95 9.31 -5.76
CA CYS A 132 11.05 10.39 -5.37
C CYS A 132 11.77 11.43 -4.51
N GLN A 133 11.29 12.67 -4.59
CA GLN A 133 11.57 13.73 -3.64
C GLN A 133 10.32 14.00 -2.81
N VAL A 134 10.46 14.15 -1.49
CA VAL A 134 9.35 14.56 -0.62
C VAL A 134 9.16 16.08 -0.71
N LEU A 135 7.95 16.50 -1.08
CA LEU A 135 7.58 17.92 -1.17
C LEU A 135 6.85 18.40 0.09
N ALA A 136 6.02 17.54 0.69
CA ALA A 136 5.30 17.83 1.92
C ALA A 136 5.03 16.53 2.69
N SER A 137 4.83 16.64 4.00
CA SER A 137 4.46 15.51 4.85
C SER A 137 3.62 15.97 6.04
N GLY A 138 2.86 15.06 6.63
CA GLY A 138 2.10 15.34 7.85
C GLY A 138 1.83 14.08 8.65
N ILE A 139 1.65 14.26 9.96
CA ILE A 139 1.18 13.23 10.90
C ILE A 139 -0.27 13.56 11.21
N GLU A 140 -1.17 12.59 11.04
CA GLU A 140 -2.62 12.78 11.24
C GLU A 140 -3.08 12.12 12.53
N LEU A 141 -2.86 10.81 12.66
CA LEU A 141 -3.34 10.00 13.78
C LEU A 141 -2.19 9.22 14.42
N PRO A 142 -2.27 8.87 15.72
CA PRO A 142 -1.36 7.88 16.29
C PRO A 142 -1.49 6.54 15.57
N MET A 143 -0.38 5.82 15.42
CA MET A 143 -0.40 4.43 14.97
C MET A 143 -0.70 3.50 16.16
N PHE A 144 -1.51 2.47 15.95
CA PHE A 144 -1.80 1.41 16.92
C PHE A 144 -0.52 0.73 17.42
N GLY A 145 0.40 0.43 16.50
CA GLY A 145 1.65 -0.29 16.77
C GLY A 145 1.63 -1.73 16.29
N LEU A 146 2.53 -2.55 16.83
CA LEU A 146 2.71 -3.93 16.39
C LEU A 146 1.50 -4.80 16.77
N ASN A 147 0.87 -5.40 15.75
CA ASN A 147 -0.23 -6.35 15.93
C ASN A 147 -0.06 -7.53 14.98
N ARG A 148 -0.05 -8.75 15.52
CA ARG A 148 0.19 -9.97 14.73
C ARG A 148 -0.94 -10.27 13.74
N ALA A 149 -2.17 -9.89 14.05
CA ALA A 149 -3.31 -10.06 13.15
C ALA A 149 -3.26 -9.06 12.01
N LYS A 150 -2.90 -7.80 12.27
CA LYS A 150 -2.64 -6.82 11.20
C LYS A 150 -1.57 -7.33 10.23
N HIS A 151 -0.46 -7.85 10.74
CA HIS A 151 0.58 -8.46 9.88
C HIS A 151 0.04 -9.67 9.09
N ALA A 152 -0.76 -10.53 9.72
CA ALA A 152 -1.39 -11.67 9.04
C ALA A 152 -2.35 -11.26 7.91
N VAL A 153 -3.10 -10.17 8.08
CA VAL A 153 -3.96 -9.62 7.02
C VAL A 153 -3.13 -9.15 5.83
N ILE A 154 -2.02 -8.46 6.06
CA ILE A 154 -1.10 -8.02 4.99
C ILE A 154 -0.52 -9.22 4.24
N GLU A 155 -0.05 -10.26 4.94
CA GLU A 155 0.43 -11.48 4.32
C GLU A 155 -0.66 -12.19 3.49
N ALA A 156 -1.88 -12.28 4.01
CA ALA A 156 -3.02 -12.84 3.28
C ALA A 156 -3.34 -12.04 2.01
N ALA A 157 -3.29 -10.70 2.08
CA ALA A 157 -3.51 -9.82 0.93
C ALA A 157 -2.46 -10.08 -0.17
N ILE A 158 -1.20 -10.27 0.21
CA ILE A 158 -0.13 -10.64 -0.73
C ILE A 158 -0.44 -11.99 -1.38
N LEU A 159 -0.84 -12.99 -0.60
CA LEU A 159 -1.22 -14.31 -1.13
C LEU A 159 -2.38 -14.22 -2.14
N ALA A 160 -3.38 -13.37 -1.88
CA ALA A 160 -4.51 -13.16 -2.79
C ALA A 160 -4.09 -12.64 -4.17
N THR A 161 -3.04 -11.83 -4.26
CA THR A 161 -2.51 -11.36 -5.56
C THR A 161 -1.74 -12.45 -6.34
N ARG A 162 -1.37 -13.55 -5.68
CA ARG A 162 -0.49 -14.59 -6.22
C ARG A 162 -1.20 -15.93 -6.44
N THR A 163 -2.53 -15.97 -6.41
CA THR A 163 -3.29 -17.21 -6.62
C THR A 163 -2.96 -17.90 -7.95
N HIS A 164 -2.57 -17.14 -8.97
CA HIS A 164 -2.15 -17.67 -10.29
C HIS A 164 -0.68 -18.17 -10.34
N LEU A 165 0.11 -17.93 -9.28
CA LEU A 165 1.53 -18.29 -9.20
C LEU A 165 1.81 -19.40 -8.19
N ILE A 166 0.88 -19.67 -7.28
CA ILE A 166 1.06 -20.59 -6.15
C ILE A 166 0.06 -21.73 -6.27
N ALA A 167 0.53 -22.96 -6.16
CA ALA A 167 -0.34 -24.14 -6.20
C ALA A 167 -1.43 -24.07 -5.11
N PRO A 168 -2.70 -24.43 -5.41
CA PRO A 168 -3.83 -24.26 -4.50
C PRO A 168 -3.61 -24.84 -3.11
N ALA A 169 -3.06 -26.06 -3.01
CA ALA A 169 -2.77 -26.71 -1.73
C ALA A 169 -1.74 -25.94 -0.89
N HIS A 170 -0.71 -25.39 -1.54
CA HIS A 170 0.31 -24.60 -0.85
C HIS A 170 -0.24 -23.23 -0.41
N LEU A 171 -1.08 -22.61 -1.23
CA LEU A 171 -1.74 -21.36 -0.88
C LEU A 171 -2.64 -21.53 0.35
N ARG A 172 -3.48 -22.58 0.37
CA ARG A 172 -4.35 -22.91 1.51
C ARG A 172 -3.56 -23.17 2.78
N ALA A 173 -2.43 -23.90 2.68
CA ALA A 173 -1.57 -24.16 3.82
C ALA A 173 -0.97 -22.86 4.40
N GLN A 174 -0.53 -21.93 3.54
CA GLN A 174 -0.01 -20.64 3.98
C GLN A 174 -1.09 -19.78 4.66
N VAL A 175 -2.30 -19.70 4.08
CA VAL A 175 -3.43 -18.98 4.70
C VAL A 175 -3.80 -19.62 6.05
N ALA A 176 -3.86 -20.95 6.13
CA ALA A 176 -4.15 -21.65 7.38
C ALA A 176 -3.12 -21.36 8.48
N ALA A 177 -1.84 -21.22 8.12
CA ALA A 177 -0.78 -20.88 9.08
C ALA A 177 -0.94 -19.48 9.69
N LEU A 178 -1.69 -18.58 9.06
CA LEU A 178 -1.99 -17.23 9.56
C LEU A 178 -3.13 -17.21 10.59
N MET A 179 -3.99 -18.24 10.62
CA MET A 179 -5.18 -18.29 11.50
C MET A 179 -4.86 -18.09 12.99
N PRO A 180 -3.83 -18.70 13.58
CA PRO A 180 -3.52 -18.51 15.00
C PRO A 180 -3.10 -17.07 15.36
N LEU A 181 -2.74 -16.24 14.37
CA LEU A 181 -2.40 -14.83 14.58
C LEU A 181 -3.70 -14.02 14.66
N ILE A 182 -4.65 -14.30 13.76
CA ILE A 182 -6.00 -13.72 13.77
C ILE A 182 -6.76 -14.10 15.05
N GLU A 183 -6.81 -15.38 15.39
CA GLU A 183 -7.52 -15.88 16.59
C GLU A 183 -7.03 -15.25 17.89
N LYS A 184 -5.74 -14.92 17.99
CA LYS A 184 -5.13 -14.45 19.22
C LYS A 184 -5.09 -12.93 19.36
N THR A 185 -5.06 -12.18 18.26
CA THR A 185 -4.76 -10.75 18.32
C THR A 185 -5.63 -9.86 17.44
N ALA A 186 -6.62 -10.41 16.72
CA ALA A 186 -7.52 -9.63 15.87
C ALA A 186 -8.61 -8.92 16.68
N GLY A 187 -8.91 -7.67 16.32
CA GLY A 187 -10.21 -7.06 16.57
C GLY A 187 -11.21 -7.41 15.46
N GLU A 188 -12.33 -6.68 15.45
CA GLU A 188 -13.37 -6.87 14.43
C GLU A 188 -12.87 -6.56 13.01
N SER A 189 -12.10 -5.48 12.85
CA SER A 189 -11.54 -5.05 11.55
C SER A 189 -10.57 -6.07 10.97
N GLU A 190 -9.61 -6.58 11.75
CA GLU A 190 -8.65 -7.57 11.23
C GLU A 190 -9.35 -8.89 10.86
N ARG A 191 -10.39 -9.28 11.61
CA ARG A 191 -11.15 -10.50 11.32
C ARG A 191 -11.96 -10.35 10.03
N ALA A 192 -12.68 -9.24 9.86
CA ALA A 192 -13.43 -8.94 8.65
C ALA A 192 -12.51 -8.93 7.42
N ALA A 193 -11.41 -8.17 7.47
CA ALA A 193 -10.43 -8.08 6.40
C ALA A 193 -9.85 -9.46 6.04
N PHE A 194 -9.44 -10.25 7.04
CA PHE A 194 -8.87 -11.58 6.81
C PHE A 194 -9.88 -12.54 6.18
N ASP A 195 -11.13 -12.56 6.68
CA ASP A 195 -12.17 -13.43 6.16
C ASP A 195 -12.56 -13.07 4.73
N GLN A 196 -12.65 -11.77 4.41
CA GLN A 196 -12.91 -11.26 3.07
C GLN A 196 -11.82 -11.71 2.08
N ILE A 197 -10.54 -11.54 2.46
CA ILE A 197 -9.41 -11.99 1.64
C ILE A 197 -9.42 -13.52 1.46
N ARG A 198 -9.67 -14.28 2.53
CA ARG A 198 -9.71 -15.75 2.48
C ARG A 198 -10.82 -16.25 1.55
N LEU A 199 -12.00 -15.64 1.61
CA LEU A 199 -13.13 -15.96 0.73
C LEU A 199 -12.79 -15.65 -0.73
N GLU A 200 -12.15 -14.50 -1.00
CA GLU A 200 -11.69 -14.20 -2.36
C GLU A 200 -10.66 -15.21 -2.86
N ILE A 201 -9.71 -15.61 -2.01
CA ILE A 201 -8.71 -16.60 -2.37
C ILE A 201 -9.39 -17.90 -2.82
N GLU A 202 -10.32 -18.43 -2.04
CA GLU A 202 -11.04 -19.66 -2.40
C GLU A 202 -11.85 -19.47 -3.70
N ARG A 203 -12.55 -18.34 -3.84
CA ARG A 203 -13.28 -18.00 -5.08
C ARG A 203 -12.36 -18.00 -6.31
N ARG A 204 -11.16 -17.43 -6.20
CA ARG A 204 -10.17 -17.42 -7.30
C ARG A 204 -9.65 -18.82 -7.61
N LEU A 205 -9.43 -19.66 -6.60
CA LEU A 205 -8.98 -21.04 -6.77
C LEU A 205 -10.05 -21.92 -7.44
N GLU A 206 -11.32 -21.75 -7.10
CA GLU A 206 -12.45 -22.47 -7.72
C GLU A 206 -12.63 -22.12 -9.20
N GLN A 207 -12.22 -20.90 -9.60
CA GLN A 207 -12.32 -20.42 -10.98
C GLN A 207 -11.10 -20.77 -11.84
N GLN A 208 -10.04 -21.33 -11.25
CA GLN A 208 -8.90 -21.78 -12.02
C GLN A 208 -9.25 -23.10 -12.74
N PRO A 209 -9.04 -23.20 -14.06
CA PRO A 209 -9.15 -24.48 -14.73
C PRO A 209 -8.16 -25.46 -14.11
N GLU A 210 -8.60 -26.70 -13.84
CA GLU A 210 -7.70 -27.76 -13.38
C GLU A 210 -6.51 -27.84 -14.35
N LEU A 211 -5.31 -27.49 -13.86
CA LEU A 211 -4.09 -27.78 -14.59
C LEU A 211 -4.02 -29.31 -14.72
N PRO A 212 -3.88 -29.86 -15.93
CA PRO A 212 -3.75 -31.31 -16.09
C PRO A 212 -2.57 -31.77 -15.25
N ASN A 213 -2.82 -32.71 -14.34
CA ASN A 213 -1.79 -33.36 -13.54
C ASN A 213 -0.66 -33.83 -14.46
N SER A 214 0.51 -33.20 -14.33
CA SER A 214 1.78 -33.66 -14.92
C SER A 214 2.39 -34.77 -14.08
#